data_AF-A0A9D6WH95-F1
#
_entry.id   AF-A0A9D6WH95-F1
#
_cell.length_a   1.000
_cell.length_b   1.000
_cell.length_c   1.000
_cell.angle_alpha   90.00
_cell.angle_beta   90.00
_cell.angle_gamma   90.00
#
_symmetry.space_group_name_H-M   'P 1'
#
loop_
_entity.id
_entity.type
_entity.pdbx_description
1 polymer ?
#
loop_
_entity_poly.entity_id
_entity_poly.type
_entity_poly.pdbx_seq_one_letter_code
_entity_poly.pdbx_strand_id
1 'polypeptide(L)'
;MRHLFPPFPRSFDAIGIAPWLGLAHVAHLSMLLGFMFWNRGLAQGGIVAVARLHLLQPFFGLPTAALLLHETVRATMMVATLGAARCVAGARRFE
;
A
#
# COMPACT_ATOMS: atom_id res chain seq x y z
N MET A 1 -9.74 -31.05 1.11
CA MET A 1 -9.72 -29.78 1.89
C MET A 1 -8.70 -29.75 3.04
N ARG A 2 -7.95 -30.82 3.36
CA ARG A 2 -7.03 -30.89 4.52
C ARG A 2 -5.55 -30.58 4.20
N HIS A 3 -5.22 -30.20 2.96
CA HIS A 3 -3.83 -30.00 2.49
C HIS A 3 -3.45 -28.52 2.31
N LEU A 4 -4.33 -27.57 2.65
CA LEU A 4 -4.11 -26.15 2.35
C LEU A 4 -3.48 -25.36 3.51
N PHE A 5 -3.44 -25.92 4.73
CA PHE A 5 -2.84 -25.25 5.89
C PHE A 5 -1.65 -26.05 6.41
N PRO A 6 -0.43 -25.48 6.40
CA PRO A 6 0.69 -26.11 7.09
C PRO A 6 0.35 -26.24 8.59
N PRO A 7 0.81 -27.32 9.25
CA PRO A 7 0.61 -27.47 10.68
C PRO A 7 1.23 -26.30 11.43
N PHE A 8 0.58 -25.86 12.51
CA PHE A 8 1.13 -24.82 13.37
C PHE A 8 2.53 -25.26 13.86
N PRO A 9 3.55 -24.39 13.79
CA PRO A 9 4.90 -24.74 14.19
C PRO A 9 4.92 -25.16 15.66
N ARG A 10 5.59 -26.28 15.97
CA ARG A 10 5.67 -26.81 17.34
C ARG A 10 6.64 -26.02 18.23
N SER A 11 7.58 -25.29 17.63
CA SER A 11 8.47 -24.37 18.33
C SER A 11 8.94 -23.25 17.40
N PHE A 12 9.37 -22.14 18.00
CA PHE A 12 9.92 -20.97 17.29
C PHE A 12 11.44 -20.88 17.41
N ASP A 13 12.10 -21.88 18.02
CA ASP A 13 13.54 -21.87 18.30
C ASP A 13 14.40 -21.80 17.03
N ALA A 14 13.86 -22.28 15.91
CA ALA A 14 14.51 -22.19 14.60
C ALA A 14 14.38 -20.81 13.92
N ILE A 15 13.62 -19.87 14.49
CA ILE A 15 13.46 -18.52 13.94
C ILE A 15 14.60 -17.64 14.43
N GLY A 16 15.54 -17.34 13.54
CA GLY A 16 16.62 -16.39 13.82
C GLY A 16 16.13 -14.97 14.09
N ILE A 17 17.04 -14.08 14.46
CA ILE A 17 16.70 -12.68 14.83
C ILE A 17 16.17 -11.84 13.66
N ALA A 18 16.55 -12.14 12.41
CA ALA A 18 16.21 -11.31 11.25
C ALA A 18 14.69 -11.21 10.97
N PRO A 19 13.90 -12.31 10.95
CA PRO A 19 12.44 -12.23 10.87
C PRO A 19 11.79 -11.38 11.96
N TRP A 20 12.29 -11.46 13.20
CA TRP A 20 11.80 -10.66 14.32
C TRP A 20 12.08 -9.17 14.13
N LEU A 21 13.27 -8.82 13.62
CA LEU A 21 13.61 -7.45 13.27
C LEU A 21 12.72 -6.93 12.12
N GLY A 22 12.45 -7.76 11.11
CA GLY A 22 11.51 -7.43 10.03
C GLY A 22 10.10 -7.15 10.56
N LEU A 23 9.61 -8.00 11.46
CA LEU A 23 8.31 -7.80 12.13
C LEU A 23 8.30 -6.50 12.93
N ALA A 24 9.33 -6.25 13.74
CA ALA A 24 9.44 -5.04 14.53
C ALA A 24 9.46 -3.79 13.64
N HIS A 25 10.20 -3.82 12.54
CA HIS A 25 10.27 -2.73 11.56
C HIS A 25 8.90 -2.43 10.96
N VAL A 26 8.20 -3.44 10.44
CA VAL A 26 6.87 -3.27 9.82
C VAL A 26 5.83 -2.80 10.84
N ALA A 27 5.83 -3.37 12.05
CA ALA A 27 4.89 -2.99 13.10
C ALA A 27 5.06 -1.53 13.57
N HIS A 28 6.29 -1.07 13.78
CA HIS A 28 6.54 0.28 14.29
C HIS A 28 6.38 1.35 13.22
N LEU A 29 7.02 1.18 12.06
CA LEU A 29 7.04 2.25 11.05
C LEU A 29 5.74 2.26 10.23
N SER A 30 5.38 1.12 9.63
CA SER A 30 4.24 1.08 8.71
C SER A 30 2.91 1.07 9.43
N MET A 31 2.82 0.35 10.55
CA MET A 31 1.58 0.19 11.29
C MET A 31 1.40 1.29 12.34
N LEU A 32 2.28 1.45 13.33
CA LEU A 32 2.08 2.42 14.41
C LEU A 32 2.21 3.88 13.93
N LEU A 33 3.36 4.26 13.37
CA LEU A 33 3.58 5.63 12.90
C LEU A 33 2.68 5.97 11.71
N GLY A 34 2.58 5.04 10.74
CA GLY A 34 1.68 5.19 9.60
C GLY A 34 0.24 5.46 10.04
N PHE A 35 -0.27 4.74 11.04
CA PHE A 35 -1.64 4.94 11.54
C PHE A 35 -1.81 6.26 12.29
N MET A 36 -0.81 6.71 13.07
CA MET A 36 -0.89 8.04 13.72
C MET A 36 -0.97 9.17 12.69
N PHE A 37 -0.11 9.13 11.67
CA PHE A 37 -0.13 10.12 10.58
C PHE A 37 -1.42 10.04 9.77
N TRP A 38 -1.89 8.83 9.46
CA TRP A 38 -3.12 8.59 8.73
C TRP A 38 -4.33 9.20 9.44
N ASN A 39 -4.50 8.92 10.74
CA ASN A 39 -5.61 9.46 11.51
C ASN A 39 -5.53 10.98 11.68
N ARG A 40 -4.34 11.54 11.88
CA ARG A 40 -4.16 12.99 11.90
C ARG A 40 -4.48 13.63 10.55
N GLY A 41 -4.04 13.02 9.45
CA GLY A 41 -4.35 13.48 8.10
C GLY A 41 -5.85 13.44 7.80
N LEU A 42 -6.54 12.38 8.25
CA LEU A 42 -8.00 12.29 8.18
C LEU A 42 -8.69 13.37 9.02
N ALA A 43 -8.21 13.62 10.24
CA ALA A 43 -8.76 14.64 11.13
C ALA A 43 -8.56 16.06 10.58
N GLN A 44 -7.44 16.33 9.91
CA GLN A 44 -7.10 17.66 9.39
C GLN A 44 -7.68 17.93 7.99
N GLY A 45 -7.63 16.97 7.08
CA GLY A 45 -8.02 17.13 5.68
C GLY A 45 -9.37 16.51 5.31
N GLY A 46 -9.94 15.67 6.17
CA GLY A 46 -11.14 14.90 5.88
C GLY A 46 -10.91 13.76 4.90
N ILE A 47 -11.85 12.82 4.87
CA ILE A 47 -11.76 11.58 4.08
C ILE A 47 -11.61 11.88 2.57
N VAL A 48 -12.31 12.90 2.06
CA VAL A 48 -12.32 13.25 0.63
C VAL A 48 -10.96 13.77 0.15
N ALA A 49 -10.24 14.56 0.96
CA ALA A 49 -8.91 15.05 0.61
C ALA A 49 -7.87 13.93 0.68
N VAL A 50 -7.93 13.08 1.71
CA VAL A 50 -7.01 11.93 1.83
C VAL A 50 -7.24 10.93 0.70
N ALA A 51 -8.49 10.67 0.30
CA ALA A 51 -8.80 9.82 -0.86
C ALA A 51 -8.25 10.40 -2.18
N ARG A 52 -8.20 11.74 -2.34
CA ARG A 52 -7.52 12.38 -3.49
C ARG A 52 -6.03 12.10 -3.50
N LEU A 53 -5.37 12.21 -2.35
CA LEU A 53 -3.94 11.93 -2.24
C LEU A 53 -3.61 10.50 -2.64
N HIS A 54 -4.45 9.53 -2.30
CA HIS A 54 -4.27 8.14 -2.75
C HIS A 54 -4.38 7.96 -4.27
N LEU A 55 -5.10 8.81 -5.00
CA LEU A 55 -5.12 8.76 -6.47
C LEU A 55 -3.77 9.17 -7.08
N LEU A 56 -2.95 9.93 -6.34
CA LEU A 56 -1.58 10.24 -6.76
C LEU A 56 -0.64 9.05 -6.58
N GLN A 57 -0.97 8.09 -5.71
CA GLN A 57 -0.12 6.93 -5.43
C GLN A 57 0.31 6.17 -6.70
N PRO A 58 -0.57 5.78 -7.64
CA PRO A 58 -0.12 5.07 -8.84
C PRO A 58 0.76 5.93 -9.77
N PHE A 59 0.65 7.27 -9.73
CA PHE A 59 1.51 8.16 -10.54
C PHE A 59 2.94 8.24 -10.02
N PHE A 60 3.13 8.16 -8.70
CA PHE A 60 4.47 8.12 -8.11
C PHE A 60 4.98 6.68 -7.94
N GLY A 61 4.09 5.75 -7.60
CA GLY A 61 4.40 4.35 -7.34
C GLY A 61 4.87 3.58 -8.56
N LEU A 62 4.27 3.80 -9.75
CA LEU A 62 4.71 3.13 -10.97
C LEU A 62 6.14 3.55 -11.39
N PRO A 63 6.49 4.84 -11.46
CA PRO A 63 7.88 5.26 -11.70
C PRO A 63 8.83 4.76 -10.63
N THR A 64 8.48 4.82 -9.34
CA THR A 64 9.36 4.33 -8.26
C THR A 64 9.57 2.82 -8.34
N ALA A 65 8.55 2.03 -8.68
CA ALA A 65 8.69 0.59 -8.92
C ALA A 65 9.62 0.29 -10.11
N ALA A 66 9.50 1.05 -11.20
CA ALA A 66 10.40 0.93 -12.35
C ALA A 66 11.86 1.29 -12.00
N LEU A 67 12.06 2.34 -11.19
CA LEU A 67 13.39 2.84 -10.83
C LEU A 67 14.09 1.97 -9.79
N LEU A 68 13.38 1.54 -8.74
CA LEU A 68 13.97 0.88 -7.58
C LEU A 68 13.91 -0.66 -7.68
N LEU A 69 12.83 -1.18 -8.26
CA LEU A 69 12.58 -2.61 -8.42
C LEU A 69 12.86 -3.13 -9.84
N HIS A 70 13.19 -2.22 -10.77
CA HIS A 70 13.41 -2.53 -12.19
C HIS A 70 12.23 -3.26 -12.85
N GLU A 71 11.01 -3.05 -12.34
CA GLU A 71 9.80 -3.65 -12.93
C GLU A 71 9.43 -2.98 -14.26
N THR A 72 8.99 -3.78 -15.22
CA THR A 72 8.54 -3.27 -16.51
C THR A 72 7.14 -2.65 -16.37
N VAL A 73 7.08 -1.32 -16.32
CA VAL A 73 5.80 -0.59 -16.34
C VAL A 73 5.19 -0.70 -17.73
N ARG A 74 4.18 -1.56 -17.85
CA ARG A 74 3.47 -1.77 -19.12
C ARG A 74 2.53 -0.60 -19.40
N ALA A 75 2.35 -0.29 -20.69
CA ALA A 75 1.42 0.75 -21.13
C ALA A 75 -0.02 0.53 -20.59
N THR A 76 -0.44 -0.71 -20.40
CA THR A 76 -1.74 -1.06 -19.79
C THR A 76 -1.90 -0.55 -18.36
N MET A 77 -0.84 -0.54 -17.55
CA MET A 77 -0.86 -0.04 -16.17
C MET A 77 -1.02 1.49 -16.14
N MET A 78 -0.36 2.19 -17.06
CA MET A 78 -0.51 3.64 -17.22
C MET A 78 -1.91 4.01 -17.73
N VAL A 79 -2.43 3.30 -18.72
CA VAL A 79 -3.80 3.51 -19.23
C VAL A 79 -4.84 3.26 -18.15
N ALA A 80 -4.69 2.20 -17.36
CA ALA A 80 -5.60 1.92 -16.25
C ALA A 80 -5.56 3.03 -15.18
N THR A 81 -4.36 3.50 -14.82
CA THR A 81 -4.17 4.60 -13.87
C THR A 81 -4.83 5.89 -14.35
N LEU A 82 -4.58 6.28 -15.61
CA LEU A 82 -5.19 7.46 -16.23
C LEU A 82 -6.71 7.31 -16.39
N GLY A 83 -7.19 6.11 -16.72
CA GLY A 83 -8.61 5.79 -16.83
C GLY A 83 -9.34 5.93 -15.49
N ALA A 84 -8.78 5.38 -14.42
CA ALA A 84 -9.32 5.54 -13.07
C ALA A 84 -9.32 7.02 -12.63
N ALA A 85 -8.25 7.76 -12.88
CA ALA A 85 -8.19 9.19 -12.58
C ALA A 85 -9.27 9.99 -13.33
N ARG A 86 -9.48 9.70 -14.62
CA ARG A 86 -10.56 10.31 -15.43
C ARG A 86 -11.95 9.92 -14.93
N CYS A 87 -12.15 8.68 -14.51
CA CYS A 87 -13.41 8.22 -13.95
C CYS A 87 -13.75 9.00 -12.67
N VAL A 88 -12.79 9.16 -11.75
CA VAL A 88 -13.01 9.93 -10.52
C VAL A 88 -13.21 11.42 -10.79
N ALA A 89 -12.42 12.02 -11.69
CA ALA A 89 -12.66 13.40 -12.12
C ALA A 89 -14.04 13.57 -12.75
N GLY A 90 -14.47 12.56 -13.52
CA GLY A 90 -15.77 12.47 -14.14
C GLY A 90 -16.91 12.15 -13.19
N ALA A 91 -16.68 11.57 -12.02
CA ALA A 91 -17.71 11.37 -10.99
C ALA A 91 -17.95 12.65 -10.18
N ARG A 92 -16.88 13.39 -9.89
CA ARG A 92 -16.92 14.63 -9.13
C ARG A 92 -17.60 15.81 -9.79
N ARG A 93 -17.79 15.76 -11.11
CA ARG A 93 -18.56 16.77 -11.85
C ARG A 93 -20.08 16.59 -11.71
N PHE A 94 -20.53 15.46 -11.14
CA PHE A 94 -21.94 15.12 -10.94
C PHE A 94 -22.36 15.19 -9.46
N GLU A 95 -21.41 15.43 -8.56
CA GLU A 95 -21.64 15.85 -7.16
C GLU A 95 -21.58 17.38 -7.08
#